data_AF-A0A954CDY6-F1
#
_entry.id   AF-A0A954CDY6-F1
#
_cell.length_a   1.000
_cell.length_b   1.000
_cell.length_c   1.000
_cell.angle_alpha   90.00
_cell.angle_beta   90.00
_cell.angle_gamma   90.00
#
_symmetry.space_group_name_H-M   'P 1'
#
loop_
_entity.id
_entity.type
_entity.pdbx_description
1 polymer ?
#
loop_
_entity_poly.entity_id
_entity_poly.type
_entity_poly.pdbx_seq_one_letter_code
_entity_poly.pdbx_strand_id
1 'polypeptide(L)'
;MGQLVNGTWQAGQLVTASSSGRFVRKDSQFRNWVTADGSAGPTGVGGFKAEPGRYHLYVSLACPWAHRTLIFRALKRLQGAIGVSVVDPLMGDDGWVFADSPGATPDQVNGTAKLHEVYTLADPAYTGRVTVPVLWDTEQATIVSNESADIIRMLNSAFDACG
;
A
#
# COMPACT_ATOMS: atom_id res chain seq x y z
N MET A 1 -6.04 -1.47 -16.37
CA MET A 1 -5.74 -1.81 -14.97
C MET A 1 -7.02 -2.40 -14.41
N GLY A 2 -6.95 -3.67 -14.03
CA GLY A 2 -8.08 -4.38 -13.43
C GLY A 2 -8.45 -3.83 -12.05
N GLN A 3 -9.43 -4.48 -11.43
CA GLN A 3 -9.87 -4.16 -10.07
C GLN A 3 -10.36 -5.42 -9.37
N LEU A 4 -10.45 -5.36 -8.05
CA LEU A 4 -11.21 -6.33 -7.28
C LEU A 4 -12.69 -5.93 -7.28
N VAL A 5 -13.57 -6.92 -7.42
CA VAL A 5 -15.02 -6.79 -7.20
C VAL A 5 -15.43 -7.95 -6.30
N ASN A 6 -15.87 -7.62 -5.07
CA ASN A 6 -16.19 -8.58 -4.02
C ASN A 6 -15.07 -9.63 -3.85
N GLY A 7 -13.83 -9.17 -3.71
CA GLY A 7 -12.65 -10.03 -3.52
C GLY A 7 -12.17 -10.79 -4.76
N THR A 8 -12.86 -10.69 -5.89
CA THR A 8 -12.51 -11.40 -7.13
C THR A 8 -11.85 -10.44 -8.13
N TRP A 9 -10.67 -10.82 -8.65
CA TRP A 9 -9.94 -10.01 -9.63
C TRP A 9 -10.65 -10.00 -10.99
N GLN A 10 -10.83 -8.80 -11.54
CA GLN A 10 -11.34 -8.59 -12.89
C GLN A 10 -10.28 -7.86 -13.71
N ALA A 11 -9.68 -8.59 -14.65
CA ALA A 11 -8.76 -8.02 -15.63
C ALA A 11 -9.48 -7.05 -16.59
N GLY A 12 -8.74 -6.10 -17.17
CA GLY A 12 -9.27 -5.18 -18.18
C GLY A 12 -9.01 -3.70 -17.91
N GLN A 13 -9.54 -2.85 -18.81
CA GLN A 13 -9.35 -1.41 -18.77
C GLN A 13 -10.61 -0.73 -18.23
N LEU A 14 -10.61 -0.35 -16.95
CA LEU A 14 -11.61 0.57 -16.44
C LEU A 14 -11.43 1.94 -17.09
N VAL A 15 -12.17 2.18 -18.17
CA VAL A 15 -12.33 3.51 -18.76
C VAL A 15 -13.30 4.26 -17.85
N THR A 16 -12.78 4.91 -16.81
CA THR A 16 -13.54 5.92 -16.06
C THR A 16 -13.28 7.30 -16.67
N ALA A 17 -13.64 7.45 -17.95
CA ALA A 17 -13.91 8.75 -18.52
C ALA A 17 -15.33 9.12 -18.11
N SER A 18 -15.50 10.30 -17.50
CA SER A 18 -16.84 10.90 -17.39
C SER A 18 -17.41 11.11 -18.80
N SER A 19 -18.73 11.32 -18.89
CA SER A 19 -19.40 11.68 -20.15
C SER A 19 -18.79 12.91 -20.84
N SER A 20 -18.03 13.74 -20.12
CA SER A 20 -17.28 14.89 -20.65
C SER A 20 -15.81 14.60 -21.00
N GLY A 21 -15.37 13.33 -20.99
CA GLY A 21 -13.98 12.94 -21.28
C GLY A 21 -12.98 13.18 -20.14
N ARG A 22 -13.39 13.76 -19.00
CA ARG A 22 -12.50 13.95 -17.84
C ARG A 22 -12.20 12.61 -17.18
N PHE A 23 -10.92 12.32 -16.99
CA PHE A 23 -10.46 11.22 -16.14
C PHE A 23 -10.70 11.56 -14.67
N VAL A 24 -11.45 10.73 -13.97
CA VAL A 24 -11.71 10.86 -12.53
C VAL A 24 -10.99 9.73 -11.81
N ARG A 25 -10.06 10.10 -10.92
CA ARG A 25 -9.36 9.14 -10.07
C ARG A 25 -10.31 8.74 -8.92
N LYS A 26 -10.44 7.45 -8.65
CA LYS A 26 -11.11 6.95 -7.45
C LYS A 26 -10.22 7.16 -6.23
N ASP A 27 -10.83 7.51 -5.11
CA ASP A 27 -10.15 7.71 -3.83
C ASP A 27 -9.64 6.38 -3.24
N SER A 28 -8.60 6.49 -2.42
CA SER A 28 -8.07 5.39 -1.61
C SER A 28 -9.02 5.03 -0.46
N GLN A 29 -9.21 3.74 -0.20
CA GLN A 29 -10.23 3.22 0.73
C GLN A 29 -9.67 2.81 2.10
N PHE A 30 -8.43 2.31 2.16
CA PHE A 30 -7.76 2.05 3.43
C PHE A 30 -7.12 3.35 3.92
N ARG A 31 -7.66 3.90 5.00
CA ARG A 31 -7.36 5.26 5.50
C ARG A 31 -7.12 5.29 7.01
N ASN A 32 -6.60 4.20 7.59
CA ASN A 32 -6.15 4.19 8.99
C ASN A 32 -4.78 4.88 9.10
N TRP A 33 -4.36 5.16 10.33
CA TRP A 33 -3.12 5.89 10.60
C TRP A 33 -2.26 5.19 11.63
N VAL A 34 -0.96 5.11 11.35
CA VAL A 34 0.04 4.81 12.37
C VAL A 34 0.27 6.06 13.21
N THR A 35 0.13 5.93 14.52
CA THR A 35 0.35 7.00 15.51
C THR A 35 1.33 6.52 16.58
N ALA A 36 1.98 7.44 17.31
CA ALA A 36 3.02 7.08 18.28
C ALA A 36 2.50 6.17 19.42
N ASP A 37 1.23 6.29 19.77
CA ASP A 37 0.58 5.55 20.87
C ASP A 37 -0.47 4.54 20.39
N GLY A 38 -0.78 4.50 19.09
CA GLY A 38 -1.83 3.65 18.53
C GLY A 38 -3.23 4.25 18.63
N SER A 39 -3.38 5.52 19.04
CA SER A 39 -4.64 6.24 18.91
C SER A 39 -5.09 6.37 17.44
N ALA A 40 -6.39 6.59 17.21
CA ALA A 40 -6.90 6.82 15.86
C ALA A 40 -6.34 8.14 15.28
N GLY A 41 -5.99 8.12 13.99
CA GLY A 41 -5.65 9.34 13.27
C GLY A 41 -6.88 10.12 12.80
N PRO A 42 -6.70 11.08 11.87
CA PRO A 42 -7.80 11.87 11.31
C PRO A 42 -8.92 11.06 10.62
N THR A 43 -8.62 9.83 10.20
CA THR A 43 -9.55 8.92 9.53
C THR A 43 -9.32 7.48 9.97
N GLY A 44 -10.30 6.62 9.71
CA GLY A 44 -10.20 5.20 10.03
C GLY A 44 -10.30 4.92 11.53
N VAL A 45 -9.71 3.81 11.95
CA VAL A 45 -9.67 3.36 13.35
C VAL A 45 -8.25 3.42 13.93
N GLY A 46 -8.15 3.38 15.25
CA GLY A 46 -6.88 3.23 15.97
C GLY A 46 -6.41 1.77 16.03
N GLY A 47 -5.39 1.52 16.85
CA GLY A 47 -4.76 0.20 17.03
C GLY A 47 -3.43 0.03 16.29
N PHE A 48 -2.98 1.05 15.57
CA PHE A 48 -1.74 1.03 14.79
C PHE A 48 -0.67 1.89 15.46
N LYS A 49 -0.01 1.33 16.47
CA LYS A 49 1.06 2.01 17.20
C LYS A 49 2.38 1.94 16.42
N ALA A 50 3.13 3.03 16.37
CA ALA A 50 4.45 3.07 15.74
C ALA A 50 5.44 2.15 16.48
N GLU A 51 5.79 1.03 15.85
CA GLU A 51 6.65 -0.03 16.40
C GLU A 51 7.62 -0.50 15.30
N PRO A 52 8.94 -0.42 15.52
CA PRO A 52 9.92 -0.94 14.57
C PRO A 52 9.72 -2.44 14.33
N GLY A 53 9.71 -2.83 13.05
CA GLY A 53 9.56 -4.23 12.63
C GLY A 53 8.10 -4.68 12.42
N ARG A 54 7.11 -3.87 12.80
CA ARG A 54 5.68 -4.20 12.65
C ARG A 54 5.11 -3.87 11.27
N TYR A 55 5.65 -2.86 10.60
CA TYR A 55 5.05 -2.37 9.36
C TYR A 55 5.86 -2.75 8.12
N HIS A 56 5.15 -3.04 7.04
CA HIS A 56 5.74 -3.38 5.74
C HIS A 56 5.15 -2.52 4.63
N LEU A 57 5.98 -2.14 3.66
CA LEU A 57 5.56 -1.28 2.56
C LEU A 57 5.64 -2.04 1.23
N TYR A 58 4.51 -2.14 0.53
CA TYR A 58 4.48 -2.63 -0.84
C TYR A 58 4.54 -1.46 -1.83
N VAL A 59 5.51 -1.50 -2.74
CA VAL A 59 5.81 -0.39 -3.66
C VAL A 59 6.09 -0.88 -5.07
N SER A 60 5.93 0.01 -6.05
CA SER A 60 6.59 -0.12 -7.36
C SER A 60 7.58 1.01 -7.52
N LEU A 61 8.80 0.72 -7.99
CA LEU A 61 9.81 1.74 -8.27
C LEU A 61 9.41 2.67 -9.44
N ALA A 62 8.48 2.24 -10.29
CA ALA A 62 7.96 3.05 -11.39
C ALA A 62 6.85 4.03 -10.97
N CYS A 63 6.25 3.86 -9.79
CA CYS A 63 5.09 4.65 -9.36
C CYS A 63 5.51 5.90 -8.56
N PRO A 64 5.18 7.13 -9.00
CA PRO A 64 5.55 8.34 -8.28
C PRO A 64 4.88 8.48 -6.92
N TRP A 65 3.69 7.89 -6.72
CA TRP A 65 3.01 7.88 -5.43
C TRP A 65 3.74 7.01 -4.41
N ALA A 66 4.23 5.83 -4.84
CA ALA A 66 5.01 4.93 -3.99
C ALA A 66 6.45 5.44 -3.79
N HIS A 67 7.00 6.15 -4.76
CA HIS A 67 8.32 6.74 -4.61
C HIS A 67 8.36 7.77 -3.47
N ARG A 68 7.29 8.54 -3.24
CA ARG A 68 7.19 9.47 -2.09
C ARG A 68 7.44 8.77 -0.75
N THR A 69 6.85 7.59 -0.56
CA THR A 69 6.99 6.84 0.69
C THR A 69 8.40 6.28 0.85
N LEU A 70 9.06 5.88 -0.24
CA LEU A 70 10.47 5.47 -0.22
C LEU A 70 11.42 6.63 0.15
N ILE A 71 11.17 7.82 -0.40
CA ILE A 71 11.94 9.03 -0.06
C ILE A 71 11.80 9.37 1.42
N PHE A 72 10.57 9.41 1.95
CA PHE A 72 10.34 9.68 3.37
C PHE A 72 10.96 8.60 4.26
N ARG A 73 10.83 7.31 3.91
CA ARG A 73 11.50 6.21 4.61
C ARG A 73 13.01 6.43 4.69
N ALA A 74 13.63 6.90 3.61
CA ALA A 74 15.07 7.17 3.59
C ALA A 74 15.44 8.42 4.41
N LEU A 75 14.73 9.54 4.22
CA LEU A 75 14.98 10.80 4.93
C LEU A 75 14.79 10.66 6.44
N LYS A 76 13.79 9.88 6.85
CA LYS A 76 13.47 9.60 8.26
C LYS A 76 14.24 8.40 8.84
N ARG A 77 15.17 7.81 8.06
CA ARG A 77 16.02 6.68 8.48
C ARG A 77 15.24 5.44 8.97
N LEU A 78 14.08 5.19 8.39
CA LEU A 78 13.17 4.11 8.79
C LEU A 78 13.48 2.77 8.11
N GLN A 79 14.68 2.61 7.52
CA GLN A 79 15.00 1.40 6.78
C GLN A 79 15.07 0.14 7.65
N GLY A 80 15.51 0.28 8.91
CA GLY A 80 15.50 -0.82 9.88
C GLY A 80 14.16 -1.04 10.57
N ALA A 81 13.23 -0.08 10.46
CA ALA A 81 11.94 -0.13 11.15
C ALA A 81 10.78 -0.61 10.24
N ILE A 82 10.87 -0.35 8.94
CA ILE A 82 9.80 -0.65 7.98
C ILE A 82 10.37 -1.46 6.83
N GLY A 83 9.88 -2.68 6.66
CA GLY A 83 10.24 -3.56 5.55
C GLY A 83 9.69 -3.06 4.22
N VAL A 84 10.23 -3.54 3.11
CA VAL A 84 9.78 -3.15 1.76
C VAL A 84 9.76 -4.37 0.83
N SER A 85 8.64 -4.59 0.15
CA SER A 85 8.56 -5.48 -1.02
C SER A 85 8.27 -4.66 -2.27
N VAL A 86 8.97 -4.98 -3.36
CA VAL A 86 8.90 -4.26 -4.63
C VAL A 86 8.21 -5.13 -5.67
N VAL A 87 7.05 -4.69 -6.15
CA VAL A 87 6.35 -5.35 -7.26
C VAL A 87 7.08 -5.11 -8.58
N ASP A 88 6.84 -6.00 -9.54
CA ASP A 88 7.33 -5.91 -10.90
C ASP A 88 6.97 -4.55 -11.55
N PRO A 89 7.89 -3.91 -12.29
CA PRO A 89 7.59 -2.67 -12.99
C PRO A 89 6.52 -2.82 -14.09
N LEU A 90 6.38 -4.00 -14.70
CA LEU A 90 5.41 -4.27 -15.74
C LEU A 90 4.07 -4.70 -15.14
N MET A 91 3.05 -3.87 -15.34
CA MET A 91 1.70 -4.16 -14.87
C MET A 91 0.87 -4.79 -15.99
N GLY A 92 0.66 -6.11 -15.91
CA GLY A 92 -0.12 -6.91 -16.88
C GLY A 92 -1.59 -7.07 -16.51
N ASP A 93 -2.21 -8.15 -17.02
CA ASP A 93 -3.63 -8.48 -16.79
C ASP A 93 -3.93 -8.79 -15.32
N ASP A 94 -2.95 -9.30 -14.59
CA ASP A 94 -2.98 -9.57 -13.15
C ASP A 94 -2.68 -8.33 -12.29
N GLY A 95 -2.47 -7.17 -12.90
CA GLY A 95 -2.08 -5.96 -12.19
C GLY A 95 -0.63 -6.03 -11.70
N TRP A 96 -0.41 -5.67 -10.43
CA TRP A 96 0.92 -5.68 -9.82
C TRP A 96 1.27 -7.07 -9.31
N VAL A 97 2.41 -7.61 -9.74
CA VAL A 97 2.87 -8.97 -9.41
C VAL A 97 4.21 -8.94 -8.71
N PHE A 98 4.53 -9.98 -7.94
CA PHE A 98 5.85 -10.20 -7.36
C PHE A 98 6.60 -11.20 -8.25
N ALA A 99 7.58 -10.73 -9.00
CA ALA A 99 8.31 -11.50 -10.00
C ALA A 99 9.82 -11.17 -9.97
N ASP A 100 10.59 -11.84 -10.83
CA ASP A 100 12.07 -11.83 -10.80
C ASP A 100 12.72 -10.71 -11.64
N SER A 101 11.95 -9.71 -12.09
CA SER A 101 12.52 -8.57 -12.81
C SER A 101 13.58 -7.85 -11.96
N PRO A 102 14.65 -7.30 -12.57
CA PRO A 102 15.69 -6.59 -11.83
C PRO A 102 15.13 -5.47 -10.94
N GLY A 103 15.39 -5.57 -9.64
CA GLY A 103 14.92 -4.62 -8.62
C GLY A 103 13.53 -4.91 -8.05
N ALA A 104 12.78 -5.87 -8.60
CA ALA A 104 11.61 -6.44 -7.95
C ALA A 104 12.03 -7.44 -6.86
N THR A 105 11.13 -7.74 -5.95
CA THR A 105 11.33 -8.74 -4.90
C THR A 105 10.11 -9.64 -4.79
N PRO A 106 10.26 -10.84 -4.21
CA PRO A 106 9.11 -11.57 -3.68
C PRO A 106 8.35 -10.75 -2.61
N ASP A 107 7.10 -11.13 -2.35
CA ASP A 107 6.39 -10.70 -1.15
C ASP A 107 7.07 -11.32 0.08
N GLN A 108 7.68 -10.47 0.91
CA GLN A 108 8.46 -10.88 2.07
C GLN A 108 7.60 -11.16 3.31
N VAL A 109 6.30 -10.85 3.27
CA VAL A 109 5.40 -10.96 4.44
C VAL A 109 4.40 -12.09 4.24
N ASN A 110 3.61 -12.05 3.17
CA ASN A 110 2.50 -12.98 2.99
C ASN A 110 2.79 -14.07 1.95
N GLY A 111 3.92 -13.98 1.24
CA GLY A 111 4.29 -14.93 0.18
C GLY A 111 3.32 -14.93 -1.01
N THR A 112 2.55 -13.85 -1.21
CA THR A 112 1.62 -13.72 -2.33
C THR A 112 2.35 -13.56 -3.66
N ALA A 113 1.71 -13.99 -4.75
CA ALA A 113 2.23 -13.81 -6.10
C ALA A 113 1.78 -12.47 -6.71
N LYS A 114 0.64 -11.94 -6.24
CA LYS A 114 0.00 -10.75 -6.83
C LYS A 114 -0.46 -9.81 -5.72
N LEU A 115 -0.28 -8.50 -5.92
CA LEU A 115 -0.63 -7.51 -4.90
C LEU A 115 -2.13 -7.51 -4.58
N HIS A 116 -3.00 -7.89 -5.53
CA HIS A 116 -4.43 -7.97 -5.25
C HIS A 116 -4.76 -9.06 -4.22
N GLU A 117 -3.93 -10.09 -4.08
CA GLU A 117 -4.08 -11.12 -3.03
C GLU A 117 -3.87 -10.51 -1.64
N VAL A 118 -2.93 -9.56 -1.48
CA VAL A 118 -2.74 -8.78 -0.24
C VAL A 118 -3.99 -7.97 0.11
N TYR A 119 -4.67 -7.39 -0.88
CA TYR A 119 -5.94 -6.69 -0.64
C TYR A 119 -7.05 -7.65 -0.21
N THR A 120 -7.15 -8.82 -0.84
CA THR A 120 -8.13 -9.85 -0.47
C THR A 120 -7.84 -10.45 0.91
N LEU A 121 -6.57 -10.53 1.33
CA LEU A 121 -6.20 -10.93 2.70
C LEU A 121 -6.70 -9.91 3.74
N ALA A 122 -6.56 -8.61 3.46
CA ALA A 122 -7.05 -7.55 4.35
C ALA A 122 -8.57 -7.43 4.39
N ASP A 123 -9.24 -7.61 3.24
CA ASP A 123 -10.69 -7.59 3.11
C ASP A 123 -11.14 -8.53 1.99
N PRO A 124 -11.68 -9.72 2.33
CA PRO A 124 -12.16 -10.70 1.35
C PRO A 124 -13.32 -10.20 0.47
N ALA A 125 -13.99 -9.11 0.85
CA ALA A 125 -15.08 -8.50 0.09
C ALA A 125 -14.65 -7.21 -0.63
N TYR A 126 -13.35 -6.88 -0.64
CA TYR A 126 -12.86 -5.62 -1.19
C TYR A 126 -13.32 -5.40 -2.63
N THR A 127 -13.85 -4.21 -2.89
CA THR A 127 -14.21 -3.74 -4.22
C THR A 127 -13.48 -2.44 -4.50
N GLY A 128 -12.55 -2.44 -5.44
CA GLY A 128 -11.77 -1.26 -5.74
C GLY A 128 -10.48 -1.52 -6.51
N ARG A 129 -9.76 -0.43 -6.77
CA ARG A 129 -8.45 -0.51 -7.40
C ARG A 129 -7.43 -1.09 -6.43
N VAL A 130 -6.49 -1.84 -6.97
CA VAL A 130 -5.32 -2.37 -6.27
C VAL A 130 -4.14 -1.48 -6.65
N THR A 131 -3.66 -0.69 -5.70
CA THR A 131 -2.67 0.37 -5.96
C THR A 131 -1.47 0.24 -5.03
N VAL A 132 -0.34 0.78 -5.48
CA VAL A 132 0.82 1.09 -4.64
C VAL A 132 0.89 2.61 -4.37
N PRO A 133 1.41 3.05 -3.21
CA PRO A 133 1.94 2.23 -2.11
C PRO A 133 0.84 1.58 -1.26
N VAL A 134 1.20 0.53 -0.53
CA VAL A 134 0.39 -0.06 0.55
C VAL A 134 1.23 -0.15 1.80
N LEU A 135 0.76 0.42 2.90
CA LEU A 135 1.31 0.22 4.24
C LEU A 135 0.53 -0.91 4.93
N TRP A 136 1.22 -1.99 5.22
CA TRP A 136 0.71 -3.22 5.81
C TRP A 136 1.11 -3.33 7.28
N ASP A 137 0.20 -3.79 8.13
CA ASP A 137 0.46 -4.17 9.52
C ASP A 137 0.64 -5.68 9.60
N THR A 138 1.84 -6.14 9.99
CA THR A 138 2.14 -7.56 10.10
C THR A 138 1.51 -8.22 11.33
N GLU A 139 1.17 -7.45 12.37
CA GLU A 139 0.53 -7.99 13.58
C GLU A 139 -0.96 -8.25 13.39
N GLN A 140 -1.65 -7.30 12.77
CA GLN A 140 -3.09 -7.41 12.49
C GLN A 140 -3.41 -8.06 11.15
N ALA A 141 -2.38 -8.35 10.34
CA ALA A 141 -2.52 -8.91 8.99
C ALA A 141 -3.52 -8.13 8.12
N THR A 142 -3.39 -6.79 8.10
CA THR A 142 -4.30 -5.92 7.35
C THR A 142 -3.59 -4.71 6.75
N ILE A 143 -4.27 -4.04 5.82
CA ILE A 143 -3.79 -2.78 5.24
C ILE A 143 -4.12 -1.63 6.19
N VAL A 144 -3.09 -0.91 6.63
CA VAL A 144 -3.25 0.35 7.36
C VAL A 144 -3.73 1.44 6.41
N SER A 145 -2.99 1.65 5.33
CA SER A 145 -3.28 2.71 4.36
C SER A 145 -2.78 2.39 2.97
N ASN A 146 -3.55 2.80 1.96
CA ASN A 146 -3.10 2.86 0.57
C ASN A 146 -3.17 4.30 0.00
N GLU A 147 -3.13 5.31 0.87
CA GLU A 147 -3.03 6.72 0.50
C GLU A 147 -1.61 7.24 0.75
N SER A 148 -0.85 7.43 -0.33
CA SER A 148 0.54 7.90 -0.29
C SER A 148 0.75 9.18 0.51
N ALA A 149 -0.19 10.13 0.44
CA ALA A 149 -0.08 11.42 1.12
C ALA A 149 -0.24 11.28 2.65
N ASP A 150 -1.06 10.34 3.09
CA ASP A 150 -1.26 10.06 4.51
C ASP A 150 -0.05 9.28 5.04
N ILE A 151 0.41 8.26 4.29
CA ILE A 151 1.57 7.45 4.68
C ILE A 151 2.80 8.33 4.92
N ILE A 152 3.13 9.27 4.02
CA ILE A 152 4.31 10.13 4.24
C ILE A 152 4.20 11.00 5.51
N ARG A 153 3.00 11.39 5.92
CA ARG A 153 2.79 12.16 7.16
C ARG A 153 2.99 11.28 8.40
N MET A 154 2.52 10.03 8.35
CA MET A 154 2.79 9.03 9.39
C MET A 154 4.30 8.79 9.51
N LEU A 155 4.98 8.49 8.39
CA LEU A 155 6.43 8.27 8.37
C LEU A 155 7.22 9.48 8.89
N ASN A 156 6.70 10.70 8.68
CA ASN A 156 7.38 11.93 9.10
C ASN A 156 7.43 12.12 10.62
N SER A 157 6.50 11.54 11.39
CA SER A 157 6.34 11.90 12.81
C SER A 157 6.00 10.74 13.75
N ALA A 158 5.28 9.71 13.29
CA ALA A 158 4.80 8.65 14.18
C ALA A 158 5.94 7.84 14.81
N PHE A 159 7.08 7.73 14.11
CA PHE A 159 8.23 6.93 14.52
C PHE A 159 9.36 7.75 15.18
N ASP A 160 9.14 9.03 15.51
CA ASP A 160 10.18 9.91 16.06
C ASP A 160 10.71 9.43 17.43
N ALA A 161 9.92 8.68 18.19
CA ALA A 161 10.33 8.10 19.47
C ALA A 161 11.06 6.74 19.33
N CYS A 162 11.16 6.20 18.11
CA CYS A 162 11.71 4.87 17.84
C CYS A 162 13.13 4.90 17.24
N GLY A 163 13.73 6.08 17.08
CA GLY A 163 15.03 6.29 16.44
C GLY A 163 15.91 7.29 17.16
#